data_AF-A0A830C2S9-F1
#
_entry.id   AF-A0A830C2S9-F1
#
_cell.length_a   1.000
_cell.length_b   1.000
_cell.length_c   1.000
_cell.angle_alpha   90.00
_cell.angle_beta   90.00
_cell.angle_gamma   90.00
#
_symmetry.space_group_name_H-M   'P 1'
#
loop_
_entity.id
_entity.type
_entity.pdbx_description
1 polymer ?
#
loop_
_entity_poly.entity_id
_entity_poly.type
_entity_poly.pdbx_seq_one_letter_code
_entity_poly.pdbx_strand_id
1 'polypeptide(L)'
;ENQVLPSIWNVFLSERKAQEEAIGQATENLKFLEEQLKGKKFFGGETIGYVDIALGWMAIFINILEEIADLKLIDAEIFPLLSAWMNNFSGDPVIKECWPPS
;
A
#
# COMPACT_ATOMS: atom_id res chain seq x y z
N GLU A 1 -10.11 -5.57 1.77
CA GLU A 1 -9.48 -5.81 0.45
C GLU A 1 -10.23 -5.17 -0.73
N ASN A 2 -11.49 -5.56 -1.01
CA ASN A 2 -12.19 -5.15 -2.24
C ASN A 2 -12.31 -3.64 -2.53
N GLN A 3 -12.07 -2.76 -1.55
CA GLN A 3 -12.14 -1.30 -1.71
C GLN A 3 -10.75 -0.63 -1.82
N VAL A 4 -9.65 -1.29 -1.44
CA VAL A 4 -8.32 -0.66 -1.37
C VAL A 4 -7.77 -0.35 -2.77
N LEU A 5 -7.80 -1.35 -3.66
CA LEU A 5 -7.34 -1.24 -5.05
C LEU A 5 -8.09 -0.15 -5.83
N PRO A 6 -9.44 -0.15 -5.86
CA PRO A 6 -10.19 0.89 -6.55
C PRO A 6 -9.96 2.30 -5.99
N SER A 7 -9.88 2.47 -4.67
CA SER A 7 -9.63 3.79 -4.07
C SER A 7 -8.27 4.36 -4.45
N ILE A 8 -7.21 3.55 -4.40
CA ILE A 8 -5.86 3.99 -4.81
C ILE A 8 -5.84 4.36 -6.30
N TRP A 9 -6.45 3.54 -7.15
CA TRP A 9 -6.50 3.81 -8.60
C TRP A 9 -7.26 5.10 -8.93
N ASN A 10 -8.34 5.41 -8.19
CA ASN A 10 -9.09 6.64 -8.34
C ASN A 10 -8.28 7.90 -7.98
N VAL A 11 -7.36 7.83 -7.02
CA VAL A 11 -6.46 8.95 -6.69
C VAL A 11 -5.58 9.32 -7.90
N PHE A 12 -5.13 8.34 -8.67
CA PHE A 12 -4.20 8.55 -9.78
C PHE A 12 -4.87 8.89 -11.12
N LEU A 13 -6.12 8.48 -11.33
CA LEU A 13 -6.82 8.68 -12.61
C LEU A 13 -7.84 9.83 -12.64
N SER A 14 -8.14 10.46 -11.51
CA SER A 14 -9.22 11.44 -11.42
C SER A 14 -8.80 12.88 -11.77
N GLU A 15 -9.77 13.69 -12.18
CA GLU A 15 -9.59 15.14 -12.31
C GLU A 15 -9.28 15.77 -10.93
N ARG A 16 -8.50 16.86 -10.91
CA ARG A 16 -7.91 17.44 -9.68
C ARG A 16 -8.90 17.68 -8.53
N LYS A 17 -10.17 18.01 -8.80
CA LYS A 17 -11.20 18.20 -7.77
C LYS A 17 -11.75 16.87 -7.21
N ALA A 18 -11.85 15.84 -8.04
CA ALA A 18 -12.24 14.49 -7.61
C ALA A 18 -11.08 13.74 -6.93
N GLN A 19 -9.84 14.17 -7.22
CA GLN A 19 -8.63 13.63 -6.59
C GLN A 19 -8.58 13.88 -5.08
N GLU A 20 -8.97 15.05 -4.60
CA GLU A 20 -8.99 15.37 -3.16
C GLU A 20 -9.93 14.43 -2.37
N GLU A 21 -11.12 14.15 -2.90
CA GLU A 21 -12.07 13.21 -2.29
C GLU A 21 -11.56 11.78 -2.32
N ALA A 22 -10.96 11.37 -3.44
CA ALA A 22 -10.35 10.04 -3.58
C ALA A 22 -9.18 9.84 -2.60
N ILE A 23 -8.36 10.87 -2.36
CA ILE A 23 -7.27 10.84 -1.36
C ILE A 23 -7.86 10.63 0.04
N GLY A 24 -8.95 11.33 0.38
CA GLY A 24 -9.63 11.14 1.67
C GLY A 24 -10.08 9.70 1.89
N GLN A 25 -10.77 9.11 0.92
CA GLN A 25 -11.25 7.72 0.98
C GLN A 25 -10.09 6.71 1.04
N ALA A 26 -9.05 6.90 0.22
CA ALA A 26 -7.86 6.06 0.25
C ALA A 26 -7.16 6.14 1.62
N THR A 27 -7.04 7.33 2.20
CA THR A 27 -6.43 7.57 3.51
C THR A 27 -7.17 6.81 4.62
N GLU A 28 -8.50 6.81 4.62
CA GLU A 28 -9.28 6.05 5.60
C GLU A 28 -9.07 4.53 5.49
N ASN A 29 -9.03 4.01 4.27
CA ASN A 29 -8.73 2.60 4.02
C ASN A 29 -7.31 2.23 4.47
N LEU A 30 -6.33 3.11 4.25
CA LEU A 30 -4.95 2.91 4.70
C LEU A 30 -4.83 2.95 6.24
N LYS A 31 -5.57 3.83 6.92
CA LYS A 31 -5.66 3.85 8.39
C LYS A 31 -6.22 2.55 8.95
N PHE A 32 -7.22 1.97 8.27
CA PHE A 32 -7.74 0.67 8.65
C PHE A 32 -6.66 -0.42 8.53
N LEU A 33 -5.90 -0.44 7.43
CA LEU A 33 -4.82 -1.42 7.24
C LEU A 33 -3.69 -1.26 8.26
N GLU A 34 -3.29 -0.02 8.56
CA GLU A 34 -2.31 0.32 9.60
C GLU A 34 -2.71 -0.30 10.96
N GLU A 35 -3.99 -0.16 11.34
CA GLU A 35 -4.52 -0.75 12.57
C GLU A 35 -4.42 -2.28 12.57
N GLN A 36 -4.71 -2.92 11.43
CA GLN A 36 -4.66 -4.39 11.31
C GLN A 36 -3.24 -4.97 11.42
N LEU A 37 -2.21 -4.14 11.21
CA LEU A 37 -0.80 -4.52 11.32
C LEU A 37 -0.23 -4.40 12.73
N LYS A 38 -0.97 -3.86 13.70
CA LYS A 38 -0.47 -3.72 15.08
C LYS A 38 -0.01 -5.06 15.64
N GLY A 39 1.25 -5.09 16.07
CA GLY A 39 1.88 -6.28 16.66
C GLY A 39 2.21 -7.39 15.66
N LYS A 40 2.21 -7.12 14.35
CA LYS A 40 2.51 -8.11 13.31
C LYS A 40 3.57 -7.59 12.35
N LYS A 41 4.38 -8.52 11.81
CA LYS A 41 5.33 -8.23 10.73
C LYS A 41 4.64 -8.17 9.37
N PHE A 42 3.68 -9.07 9.18
CA PHE A 42 2.85 -9.26 7.99
C PHE A 42 1.37 -9.28 8.41
N PHE A 43 0.45 -9.07 7.49
CA PHE A 43 -0.98 -9.27 7.80
C PHE A 43 -1.27 -10.72 8.24
N GLY A 44 -0.50 -11.69 7.74
CA GLY A 44 -0.46 -13.08 8.19
C GLY A 44 0.20 -13.34 9.56
N GLY A 45 0.72 -12.31 10.25
CA GLY A 45 1.44 -12.43 11.53
C GLY A 45 2.95 -12.41 11.33
N GLU A 46 3.62 -13.51 11.65
CA GLU A 46 5.10 -13.63 11.52
C GLU A 46 5.54 -14.02 10.10
N THR A 47 4.64 -14.60 9.31
CA THR A 47 4.89 -15.06 7.94
C THR A 47 3.88 -14.42 6.97
N ILE A 48 4.26 -14.34 5.70
CA ILE A 48 3.40 -13.87 4.62
C ILE A 48 2.11 -14.71 4.58
N GLY A 49 0.97 -14.04 4.63
CA GLY A 49 -0.36 -14.63 4.52
C GLY A 49 -1.11 -14.18 3.28
N TYR A 50 -2.39 -14.54 3.20
CA TYR A 50 -3.25 -14.23 2.06
C TYR A 50 -3.35 -12.72 1.78
N VAL A 51 -3.59 -11.92 2.83
CA VAL A 51 -3.77 -10.47 2.70
C VAL A 51 -2.48 -9.78 2.23
N ASP A 52 -1.32 -10.29 2.67
CA ASP A 52 -0.03 -9.79 2.19
C ASP A 52 0.13 -9.98 0.68
N ILE A 53 -0.26 -11.15 0.16
CA ILE A 53 -0.22 -11.43 -1.28
C ILE A 53 -1.22 -10.55 -2.03
N ALA A 54 -2.45 -10.43 -1.54
CA ALA A 54 -3.50 -9.64 -2.17
C ALA A 54 -3.17 -8.13 -2.22
N LEU A 55 -2.45 -7.63 -1.22
CA LEU A 55 -2.00 -6.24 -1.15
C LEU A 55 -0.57 -6.04 -1.67
N GLY A 56 0.16 -7.10 -2.02
CA GLY A 56 1.58 -7.05 -2.34
C GLY A 56 1.96 -6.11 -3.49
N TRP A 57 1.03 -5.88 -4.41
CA TRP A 57 1.16 -4.88 -5.48
C TRP A 57 1.43 -3.47 -4.95
N MET A 58 0.96 -3.12 -3.75
CA MET A 58 1.17 -1.83 -3.11
C MET A 58 2.66 -1.55 -2.88
N ALA A 59 3.42 -2.56 -2.46
CA ALA A 59 4.87 -2.44 -2.23
C ALA A 59 5.66 -2.17 -3.53
N ILE A 60 5.05 -2.38 -4.69
CA ILE A 60 5.66 -2.19 -6.02
C ILE A 60 5.27 -0.83 -6.60
N PHE A 61 3.96 -0.58 -6.65
CA PHE A 61 3.40 0.45 -7.51
C PHE A 61 3.12 1.77 -6.81
N ILE A 62 2.95 1.79 -5.49
CA ILE A 62 2.57 3.04 -4.80
C ILE A 62 3.62 4.13 -5.01
N ASN A 63 4.90 3.84 -4.79
CA ASN A 63 5.96 4.83 -4.97
C ASN A 63 6.01 5.37 -6.42
N ILE A 64 5.78 4.49 -7.42
CA ILE A 64 5.76 4.88 -8.84
C ILE A 64 4.59 5.81 -9.12
N LEU A 65 3.41 5.48 -8.59
CA LEU A 65 2.21 6.26 -8.81
C LEU A 65 2.30 7.62 -8.08
N GLU A 66 2.85 7.64 -6.87
CA GLU A 66 3.18 8.85 -6.10
C GLU A 66 4.09 9.80 -6.87
N GLU A 67 5.14 9.28 -7.52
CA GLU A 67 6.04 10.06 -8.38
C GLU A 67 5.31 10.64 -9.61
N ILE A 68 4.50 9.82 -10.30
CA ILE A 68 3.76 10.25 -11.50
C ILE A 68 2.76 11.36 -11.20
N ALA A 69 2.12 11.29 -10.03
CA ALA A 69 1.05 12.22 -9.64
C ALA A 69 1.53 13.37 -8.73
N ASP A 70 2.83 13.45 -8.42
CA ASP A 70 3.42 14.43 -7.51
C ASP A 70 2.66 14.50 -6.16
N LEU A 71 2.41 13.32 -5.59
CA LEU A 71 1.58 13.13 -4.41
C LEU A 71 2.25 12.14 -3.46
N LYS A 72 2.03 12.30 -2.15
CA LYS A 72 2.46 11.33 -1.14
C LYS A 72 1.25 10.76 -0.40
N LEU A 73 0.92 9.50 -0.68
CA LEU A 73 -0.24 8.79 -0.14
C LEU A 73 0.13 7.97 1.11
N ILE A 74 1.25 7.26 1.08
CA ILE A 74 1.80 6.53 2.23
C ILE A 74 3.00 7.29 2.79
N ASP A 75 2.74 8.07 3.84
CA ASP A 75 3.78 8.71 4.62
C ASP A 75 4.18 7.84 5.82
N ALA A 76 5.47 7.56 6.01
CA ALA A 76 5.97 6.79 7.15
C ALA A 76 5.74 7.46 8.51
N GLU A 77 5.53 8.78 8.57
CA GLU A 77 5.12 9.47 9.79
C GLU A 77 3.67 9.18 10.17
N ILE A 78 2.82 8.91 9.17
CA ILE A 78 1.37 8.68 9.34
C ILE A 78 1.04 7.18 9.36
N PHE A 79 1.75 6.38 8.56
CA PHE A 79 1.57 4.95 8.35
C PHE A 79 2.89 4.18 8.56
N PRO A 80 3.50 4.25 9.76
CA PRO A 80 4.78 3.61 10.04
C PRO A 80 4.73 2.08 9.87
N LEU A 81 3.64 1.41 10.26
CA LEU A 81 3.52 -0.04 10.16
C LEU A 81 3.31 -0.48 8.71
N LEU A 82 2.48 0.21 7.95
CA LEU A 82 2.26 -0.08 6.53
C LEU A 82 3.55 0.14 5.73
N SER A 83 4.31 1.19 6.05
CA SER A 83 5.62 1.46 5.44
C SER A 83 6.62 0.35 5.78
N ALA A 84 6.68 -0.09 7.05
CA ALA A 84 7.52 -1.21 7.46
C ALA A 84 7.09 -2.52 6.78
N TRP A 85 5.79 -2.76 6.65
CA TRP A 85 5.23 -3.90 5.96
C TRP A 85 5.63 -3.92 4.47
N MET A 86 5.51 -2.80 3.75
CA MET A 86 5.95 -2.71 2.34
C MET A 86 7.43 -3.06 2.18
N ASN A 87 8.29 -2.58 3.09
CA ASN A 87 9.72 -2.90 3.09
C ASN A 87 10.00 -4.37 3.44
N ASN A 88 9.29 -4.93 4.42
CA ASN A 88 9.44 -6.33 4.80
C ASN A 88 8.97 -7.28 3.70
N PHE A 89 7.81 -6.99 3.10
CA PHE A 89 7.22 -7.77 2.01
C PHE A 89 8.12 -7.73 0.77
N SER A 90 8.65 -6.55 0.43
CA SER A 90 9.61 -6.42 -0.67
C SER A 90 11.01 -6.93 -0.41
N GLY A 91 11.40 -6.98 0.84
CA GLY A 91 12.64 -7.59 1.28
C GLY A 91 12.65 -9.13 1.24
N ASP A 92 11.47 -9.76 1.30
CA ASP A 92 11.33 -11.21 1.45
C ASP A 92 11.87 -11.98 0.23
N PRO A 93 12.72 -13.01 0.42
CA PRO A 93 13.33 -13.75 -0.69
C PRO A 93 12.32 -14.31 -1.68
N VAL A 94 11.18 -14.83 -1.20
CA VAL A 94 10.16 -15.46 -2.06
C VAL A 94 9.52 -14.41 -2.97
N ILE A 95 9.27 -13.22 -2.44
CA ILE A 95 8.66 -12.14 -3.23
C ILE A 95 9.69 -11.52 -4.18
N LYS A 96 10.96 -11.39 -3.76
CA LYS A 96 12.08 -10.97 -4.63
C LYS A 96 12.21 -11.78 -5.91
N GLU A 97 12.00 -13.08 -5.84
CA GLU A 97 12.02 -13.96 -7.03
C GLU A 97 10.77 -13.78 -7.93
N CYS A 98 9.69 -13.21 -7.41
CA CYS A 98 8.44 -12.99 -8.13
C CYS A 98 8.33 -11.61 -8.78
N TRP A 99 9.22 -10.68 -8.44
CA TRP A 99 9.25 -9.37 -9.08
C TRP A 99 9.74 -9.46 -10.53
N PRO A 100 9.17 -8.67 -11.45
CA PRO A 100 9.81 -8.46 -12.76
C PRO A 100 11.25 -8.02 -12.55
N PRO A 101 12.21 -8.53 -13.35
CA PRO A 101 13.59 -8.06 -13.27
C PRO A 101 13.61 -6.54 -13.44
N SER A 102 14.22 -5.86 -12.46
CA SER A 102 14.54 -4.43 -12.49
C SER A 102 15.59 -4.11 -13.54
#